data_AF-A0A1I3Y655-F1
#
_entry.id   AF-A0A1I3Y655-F1
#
_cell.length_a   1.000
_cell.length_b   1.000
_cell.length_c   1.000
_cell.angle_alpha   90.00
_cell.angle_beta   90.00
_cell.angle_gamma   90.00
#
_symmetry.space_group_name_H-M   'P 1'
#
loop_
_entity.id
_entity.type
_entity.pdbx_description
1 polymer ?
#
loop_
_entity_poly.entity_id
_entity_poly.type
_entity_poly.pdbx_seq_one_letter_code
_entity_poly.pdbx_strand_id
1 'polypeptide(L)'
;MDQTRRLLPLAALAAGAASLAPRPASACDAEAMEAHLTAVCDGALEPARQALAAAMEHATPEERMAMQRALTIANSTCTTGDPVAGARIAANLARLAGRIEGRAGVQSLTLDLLG
;
A
#
# COMPACT_ATOMS: atom_id res chain seq x y z
N MET A 1 -70.56 25.37 1.81
CA MET A 1 -70.14 24.29 2.72
C MET A 1 -70.02 23.04 1.86
N ASP A 2 -68.97 22.93 1.05
CA ASP A 2 -67.63 22.42 1.41
C ASP A 2 -67.59 20.89 1.37
N GLN A 3 -67.42 20.34 0.16
CA GLN A 3 -67.28 18.89 -0.08
C GLN A 3 -66.09 18.60 -1.00
N THR A 4 -65.01 19.37 -0.84
CA THR A 4 -63.75 19.24 -1.59
C THR A 4 -62.64 18.70 -0.69
N ARG A 5 -62.83 17.50 -0.12
CA ARG A 5 -61.75 16.79 0.59
C ARG A 5 -61.98 15.29 0.45
N ARG A 6 -61.11 14.59 -0.29
CA ARG A 6 -60.70 13.17 -0.10
C ARG A 6 -60.20 12.51 -1.39
N LEU A 7 -59.31 13.13 -2.14
CA LEU A 7 -58.48 12.39 -3.10
C LEU A 7 -57.11 13.03 -3.09
N LEU A 8 -56.15 12.36 -2.45
CA LEU A 8 -54.69 12.51 -2.46
C LEU A 8 -54.21 12.24 -1.02
N PRO A 9 -53.60 11.06 -0.78
CA PRO A 9 -52.16 11.00 -1.01
C PRO A 9 -51.68 9.59 -1.44
N LEU A 10 -51.95 9.17 -2.67
CA LEU A 10 -51.29 7.96 -3.23
C LEU A 10 -49.97 8.27 -3.94
N ALA A 11 -49.67 9.55 -4.18
CA ALA A 11 -48.42 9.96 -4.81
C ALA A 11 -47.20 9.96 -3.86
N ALA A 12 -47.41 9.91 -2.55
CA ALA A 12 -46.31 9.93 -1.57
C ALA A 12 -45.60 8.57 -1.41
N LEU A 13 -46.22 7.46 -1.80
CA LEU A 13 -45.65 6.11 -1.66
C LEU A 13 -44.72 5.73 -2.83
N ALA A 14 -44.81 6.40 -3.98
CA ALA A 14 -43.94 6.12 -5.13
C ALA A 14 -42.54 6.75 -5.02
N ALA A 15 -42.40 7.81 -4.22
CA ALA A 15 -41.12 8.50 -4.06
C ALA A 15 -40.15 7.80 -3.08
N GLY A 16 -40.65 6.92 -2.21
CA GLY A 16 -39.83 6.20 -1.21
C GLY A 16 -39.12 4.94 -1.74
N ALA A 17 -39.52 4.43 -2.90
CA ALA A 17 -38.92 3.23 -3.49
C ALA A 17 -37.59 3.51 -4.21
N ALA A 18 -37.34 4.76 -4.63
CA ALA A 18 -36.09 5.13 -5.29
C ALA A 18 -34.89 5.26 -4.33
N SER A 19 -35.13 5.36 -3.02
CA SER A 19 -34.06 5.42 -2.00
C SER A 19 -33.60 4.06 -1.48
N LEU A 20 -34.21 2.96 -1.93
CA LEU A 20 -33.84 1.59 -1.57
C LEU A 20 -33.03 0.90 -2.68
N ALA A 21 -32.47 1.64 -3.62
CA ALA A 21 -31.43 1.08 -4.48
C ALA A 21 -30.29 0.62 -3.55
N PRO A 22 -29.98 -0.69 -3.49
CA PRO A 22 -28.83 -1.15 -2.73
C PRO A 22 -27.63 -0.46 -3.37
N ARG A 23 -27.00 0.46 -2.61
CA ARG A 23 -25.68 0.92 -2.99
C ARG A 23 -24.84 -0.34 -3.10
N PRO A 24 -24.19 -0.62 -4.25
CA PRO A 24 -23.25 -1.73 -4.28
C PRO A 24 -22.25 -1.44 -3.17
N ALA A 25 -22.18 -2.33 -2.18
CA ALA A 25 -21.14 -2.23 -1.18
C ALA A 25 -19.83 -2.26 -1.95
N SER A 26 -18.89 -1.36 -1.64
CA SER A 26 -17.58 -1.31 -2.31
C SER A 26 -16.78 -2.62 -2.15
N ALA A 27 -17.25 -3.53 -1.30
CA ALA A 27 -16.78 -4.91 -1.17
C ALA A 27 -17.31 -5.88 -2.25
N CYS A 28 -18.27 -5.47 -3.09
CA CYS A 28 -18.84 -6.30 -4.15
C CYS A 28 -18.12 -6.17 -5.49
N ASP A 29 -17.14 -5.28 -5.59
CA ASP A 29 -16.23 -5.19 -6.73
C ASP A 29 -14.88 -5.79 -6.34
N ALA A 30 -14.73 -7.08 -6.62
CA ALA A 30 -13.51 -7.82 -6.30
C ALA A 30 -12.29 -7.25 -7.02
N GLU A 31 -12.47 -6.72 -8.23
CA GLU A 31 -11.40 -6.17 -9.06
C GLU A 31 -10.94 -4.81 -8.51
N ALA A 32 -11.87 -3.94 -8.12
CA ALA A 32 -11.55 -2.68 -7.47
C ALA A 32 -10.89 -2.88 -6.09
N MET A 33 -11.33 -3.90 -5.35
CA MET A 33 -10.73 -4.23 -4.05
C MET A 33 -9.31 -4.78 -4.21
N GLU A 34 -9.08 -5.68 -5.16
CA GLU A 34 -7.73 -6.19 -5.49
C GLU A 34 -6.80 -5.04 -5.91
N ALA A 35 -7.25 -4.17 -6.82
CA ALA A 35 -6.47 -3.01 -7.25
C ALA A 35 -6.13 -2.07 -6.09
N HIS A 36 -7.07 -1.87 -5.15
CA HIS A 36 -6.82 -1.07 -3.96
C HIS A 36 -5.77 -1.71 -3.05
N LEU A 37 -5.83 -3.03 -2.82
CA LEU A 37 -4.85 -3.75 -2.01
C LEU A 37 -3.46 -3.74 -2.64
N THR A 38 -3.35 -3.92 -3.96
CA THR A 38 -2.10 -3.75 -4.69
C THR A 38 -1.53 -2.34 -4.50
N ALA A 39 -2.35 -1.29 -4.63
CA ALA A 39 -1.91 0.08 -4.44
C ALA A 39 -1.42 0.37 -3.01
N VAL A 40 -2.07 -0.20 -1.99
CA VAL A 40 -1.61 -0.11 -0.59
C VAL A 40 -0.27 -0.81 -0.41
N CYS A 41 -0.10 -2.00 -1.02
CA CYS A 41 1.13 -2.76 -0.96
C CYS A 41 2.30 -2.02 -1.64
N ASP A 42 2.07 -1.45 -2.82
CA ASP A 42 3.06 -0.64 -3.52
C ASP A 42 3.43 0.63 -2.74
N GLY A 43 2.43 1.31 -2.17
CA GLY A 43 2.66 2.48 -1.31
C GLY A 43 3.53 2.16 -0.08
N ALA A 44 3.39 0.96 0.49
CA ALA A 44 4.23 0.52 1.60
C ALA A 44 5.68 0.18 1.19
N LEU A 45 5.90 -0.25 -0.06
CA LEU A 45 7.23 -0.59 -0.57
C LEU A 45 8.04 0.63 -1.00
N GLU A 46 7.39 1.71 -1.39
CA GLU A 46 8.07 2.89 -1.94
C GLU A 46 9.15 3.49 -1.01
N PRO A 47 8.91 3.70 0.30
CA PRO A 47 9.95 4.17 1.21
C PRO A 47 11.15 3.22 1.31
N ALA A 48 10.89 1.91 1.24
CA ALA A 48 11.95 0.91 1.27
C ALA A 48 12.80 0.96 -0.02
N ARG A 49 12.17 1.17 -1.19
CA ARG A 49 12.90 1.37 -2.46
C ARG A 49 13.82 2.58 -2.41
N GLN A 50 13.32 3.70 -1.87
CA GLN A 50 14.11 4.92 -1.71
C GLN A 50 15.31 4.72 -0.77
N ALA A 51 15.10 4.07 0.39
CA ALA A 51 16.17 3.75 1.32
C ALA A 51 17.24 2.82 0.69
N LEU A 52 16.83 1.82 -0.09
CA LEU A 52 17.77 0.94 -0.78
C LEU A 52 18.57 1.69 -1.85
N ALA A 53 17.95 2.59 -2.60
CA ALA A 53 18.62 3.40 -3.61
C ALA A 53 19.71 4.29 -2.99
N ALA A 54 19.43 4.89 -1.83
CA ALA A 54 20.44 5.64 -1.07
C ALA A 54 21.59 4.73 -0.57
N ALA A 55 21.27 3.51 -0.12
CA ALA A 55 22.26 2.56 0.36
C ALA A 55 23.11 1.89 -0.75
N MET A 56 22.73 2.02 -2.03
CA MET A 56 23.37 1.29 -3.14
C MET A 56 24.87 1.59 -3.30
N GLU A 57 25.28 2.83 -3.06
CA GLU A 57 26.68 3.27 -3.20
C GLU A 57 27.60 2.58 -2.18
N HIS A 58 27.04 2.14 -1.06
CA HIS A 58 27.76 1.52 0.06
C HIS A 58 27.56 0.00 0.15
N ALA A 59 26.73 -0.56 -0.73
CA ALA A 59 26.37 -1.97 -0.71
C ALA A 59 27.47 -2.85 -1.31
N THR A 60 27.74 -3.99 -0.67
CA THR A 60 28.60 -5.03 -1.24
C THR A 60 27.89 -5.73 -2.43
N PRO A 61 28.62 -6.45 -3.30
CA PRO A 61 28.01 -7.24 -4.36
C PRO A 61 26.96 -8.24 -3.85
N GLU A 62 27.21 -8.86 -2.70
CA GLU A 62 26.31 -9.83 -2.07
C GLU A 62 25.02 -9.17 -1.56
N GLU A 63 25.15 -7.99 -0.96
CA GLU A 63 24.00 -7.21 -0.50
C GLU A 63 23.17 -6.71 -1.67
N ARG A 64 23.79 -6.26 -2.77
CA ARG A 64 23.08 -5.88 -4.00
C ARG A 64 22.25 -7.03 -4.54
N MET A 65 22.80 -8.24 -4.59
CA MET A 65 22.04 -9.43 -4.99
C MET A 65 20.90 -9.75 -4.01
N ALA A 66 21.12 -9.59 -2.69
CA ALA A 66 20.09 -9.80 -1.68
C ALA A 66 18.94 -8.77 -1.81
N MET A 67 19.27 -7.50 -2.05
CA MET A 67 18.30 -6.42 -2.30
C MET A 67 17.46 -6.71 -3.54
N GLN A 68 18.10 -7.08 -4.66
CA GLN A 68 17.38 -7.44 -5.88
C GLN A 68 16.43 -8.62 -5.67
N ARG A 69 16.88 -9.70 -5.02
CA ARG A 69 16.02 -10.85 -4.70
C ARG A 69 14.82 -10.44 -3.85
N ALA A 70 15.04 -9.64 -2.82
CA ALA A 70 13.97 -9.20 -1.93
C ALA A 70 12.97 -8.27 -2.64
N LEU A 71 13.43 -7.39 -3.54
CA LEU A 71 12.56 -6.56 -4.37
C LEU A 71 11.72 -7.39 -5.36
N THR A 72 12.31 -8.41 -5.99
CA THR A 72 11.56 -9.32 -6.86
C THR A 72 10.45 -10.04 -6.10
N ILE A 73 10.76 -10.55 -4.90
CA ILE A 73 9.76 -11.19 -4.03
C ILE A 73 8.68 -10.18 -3.65
N ALA A 74 9.07 -8.96 -3.23
CA ALA A 74 8.14 -7.89 -2.87
C ALA A 74 7.12 -7.60 -3.98
N ASN A 75 7.60 -7.42 -5.21
CA ASN A 75 6.74 -7.14 -6.36
C ASN A 75 5.77 -8.30 -6.62
N SER A 76 6.25 -9.55 -6.55
CA SER A 76 5.38 -10.74 -6.72
C SER A 76 4.32 -10.87 -5.63
N THR A 77 4.64 -10.50 -4.39
CA THR A 77 3.70 -10.53 -3.26
C THR A 77 2.63 -9.45 -3.36
N CYS A 78 2.98 -8.25 -3.82
CA CYS A 78 1.98 -7.19 -4.04
C CYS A 78 1.03 -7.49 -5.20
N THR A 79 1.48 -8.24 -6.21
CA THR A 79 0.59 -8.70 -7.30
C THR A 79 -0.44 -9.74 -6.88
N THR A 80 -0.30 -10.36 -5.71
CA THR A 80 -1.25 -11.36 -5.18
C THR A 80 -2.16 -10.80 -4.07
N GLY A 81 -2.17 -9.48 -3.87
CA GLY A 81 -3.12 -8.83 -2.96
C GLY A 81 -2.88 -9.05 -1.45
N ASP A 82 -1.67 -9.47 -1.04
CA ASP A 82 -1.32 -9.63 0.38
C ASP A 82 -0.53 -8.42 0.92
N PRO A 83 -1.22 -7.39 1.46
CA PRO A 83 -0.55 -6.20 1.99
C PRO A 83 0.28 -6.49 3.26
N VAL A 84 -0.04 -7.54 4.03
CA VAL A 84 0.69 -7.89 5.25
C VAL A 84 2.05 -8.47 4.89
N ALA A 85 2.10 -9.37 3.90
CA ALA A 85 3.35 -9.89 3.39
C ALA A 85 4.20 -8.76 2.75
N GLY A 86 3.57 -7.85 2.00
CA GLY A 86 4.22 -6.64 1.48
C GLY A 86 4.88 -5.79 2.56
N ALA A 87 4.16 -5.46 3.64
CA ALA A 87 4.68 -4.68 4.76
C ALA A 87 5.86 -5.38 5.47
N ARG A 88 5.81 -6.71 5.63
CA ARG A 88 6.92 -7.48 6.21
C ARG A 88 8.17 -7.40 5.34
N ILE A 89 8.01 -7.49 4.02
CA ILE A 89 9.13 -7.38 3.08
C ILE A 89 9.70 -5.96 3.10
N ALA A 90 8.86 -4.93 3.09
CA ALA A 90 9.28 -3.52 3.21
C ALA A 90 10.13 -3.30 4.49
N ALA A 91 9.69 -3.83 5.64
CA ALA A 91 10.43 -3.73 6.89
C ALA A 91 11.78 -4.47 6.86
N ASN A 92 11.85 -5.63 6.19
CA ASN A 92 13.10 -6.35 6.00
C ASN A 92 14.08 -5.58 5.10
N LEU A 93 13.58 -4.97 4.03
CA LEU A 93 14.35 -4.13 3.12
C LEU A 93 14.89 -2.87 3.82
N ALA A 94 14.06 -2.18 4.60
CA ALA A 94 14.49 -1.02 5.38
C ALA A 94 15.59 -1.39 6.41
N ARG A 95 15.46 -2.55 7.08
CA ARG A 95 16.51 -3.06 7.98
C ARG A 95 17.81 -3.38 7.24
N LEU A 96 17.73 -3.90 6.01
CA LEU A 96 18.91 -4.15 5.20
C LEU A 96 19.61 -2.84 4.82
N ALA A 97 18.85 -1.84 4.32
CA ALA A 97 19.37 -0.52 4.00
C ALA A 97 20.06 0.13 5.21
N GLY A 98 19.41 0.15 6.38
CA GLY A 98 19.98 0.73 7.59
C GLY A 98 21.26 0.03 8.07
N ARG A 99 21.41 -1.29 7.86
CA ARG A 99 22.67 -1.99 8.16
C ARG A 99 23.80 -1.58 7.22
N ILE A 100 23.50 -1.38 5.94
CA ILE A 100 24.48 -0.96 4.93
C ILE A 100 24.99 0.44 5.26
N GLU A 101 24.07 1.38 5.48
CA GLU A 101 24.39 2.77 5.84
C GLU A 101 25.13 2.84 7.18
N GLY A 102 24.69 2.08 8.18
CA GLY A 102 25.36 2.03 9.49
C GLY A 102 26.81 1.54 9.38
N ARG A 103 27.07 0.51 8.56
CA ARG A 103 28.45 0.05 8.30
C ARG A 103 29.27 1.12 7.60
N ALA A 104 28.71 1.77 6.59
CA ALA A 104 29.39 2.83 5.85
C ALA A 104 29.79 3.99 6.75
N GLY A 105 28.89 4.42 7.65
CA GLY A 105 29.17 5.45 8.65
C GLY A 105 30.30 5.07 9.60
N VAL A 106 30.32 3.82 10.09
CA VAL A 106 31.41 3.33 10.98
C VAL A 106 32.76 3.28 10.26
N GLN A 107 32.81 2.86 9.00
CA GLN A 107 34.04 2.88 8.21
C GLN A 107 34.59 4.29 8.00
N SER A 108 33.72 5.26 7.68
CA SER A 108 34.11 6.67 7.54
C SER A 108 34.74 7.21 8.83
N LEU A 109 34.09 7.01 9.98
CA LEU A 109 34.60 7.47 11.27
C LEU A 109 35.95 6.83 11.63
N THR A 110 36.17 5.59 11.23
CA THR A 110 37.43 4.87 11.50
C THR A 110 38.58 5.44 10.67
N LEU A 111 38.33 5.78 9.40
CA LEU A 111 39.31 6.44 8.53
C LEU A 111 39.68 7.82 9.05
N ASP A 112 38.71 8.61 9.52
CA ASP A 112 38.94 9.95 10.06
C ASP A 112 39.78 9.96 11.35
N LEU A 113 39.70 8.89 12.16
CA LEU A 113 40.50 8.75 13.40
C LEU A 113 41.95 8.29 13.15
N LEU A 114 42.28 7.83 11.93
CA LEU A 114 43.60 7.31 11.56
C LEU A 114 44.43 8.29 10.70
N GLY A 115 43.86 9.42 10.30
CA GLY A 115 44.53 10.51 9.58
C GLY A 115 44.93 11.68 10.48
#